data_AF-A0A0D9P6G7-F1
#
_entry.id   AF-A0A0D9P6G7-F1
#
_cell.length_a   1.000
_cell.length_b   1.000
_cell.length_c   1.000
_cell.angle_alpha   90.00
_cell.angle_beta   90.00
_cell.angle_gamma   90.00
#
_symmetry.space_group_name_H-M   'P 1'
#
loop_
_entity.id
_entity.type
_entity.pdbx_description
1 polymer ?
#
loop_
_entity_poly.entity_id
_entity_poly.type
_entity_poly.pdbx_seq_one_letter_code
_entity_poly.pdbx_strand_id
1 'polypeptide(L)'
;MAGDEAATSDAAAAETRALPPLTDHDFKIYNRMADRMEQFHNYFRQTWTLLWTAATTSRRPQNLTQKQFLHEAISFARHLSAHHGIEEAHVFPLLATRMPEFDARRGSLVKQHEQIHKGLEEFERYVKECHAGRDEFEMGVLKEKMEGWGGVLWEHLDDEVRMLGAERMRAVWSKEEMMRMPM
;
A
#
# COMPACT_ATOMS: atom_id res chain seq x y z
N MET A 1 58.36 -6.99 6.89
CA MET A 1 57.84 -6.68 5.55
C MET A 1 56.44 -7.26 5.50
N ALA A 2 55.44 -6.41 5.73
CA ALA A 2 54.03 -6.76 5.74
C ALA A 2 53.42 -6.47 4.36
N GLY A 3 52.41 -7.25 3.98
CA GLY A 3 51.68 -7.19 2.71
C GLY A 3 51.37 -8.62 2.27
N ASP A 4 50.14 -9.05 1.99
CA ASP A 4 48.99 -8.32 1.46
C ASP A 4 47.72 -9.11 1.82
N GLU A 5 46.78 -8.45 2.50
CA GLU A 5 45.49 -9.02 2.89
C GLU A 5 44.47 -8.82 1.76
N ALA A 6 43.91 -9.95 1.30
CA ALA A 6 42.51 -10.14 0.93
C ALA A 6 41.74 -8.91 0.41
N ALA A 7 41.86 -8.65 -0.89
CA ALA A 7 40.89 -7.85 -1.64
C ALA A 7 39.58 -8.63 -1.85
N THR A 8 38.72 -8.70 -0.83
CA THR A 8 37.31 -9.10 -0.96
C THR A 8 36.45 -8.25 -0.04
N SER A 9 36.02 -7.08 -0.51
CA SER A 9 34.82 -6.38 -0.04
C SER A 9 34.66 -5.07 -0.80
N ASP A 10 34.10 -5.12 -2.01
CA ASP A 10 33.71 -3.89 -2.73
C ASP A 10 32.28 -3.98 -3.27
N ALA A 11 31.36 -4.47 -2.42
CA ALA A 11 29.94 -4.57 -2.75
C ALA A 11 29.01 -3.97 -1.68
N ALA A 12 29.54 -3.23 -0.69
CA ALA A 12 28.76 -2.78 0.47
C ALA A 12 28.82 -1.27 0.76
N ALA A 13 29.32 -0.44 -0.15
CA ALA A 13 29.40 1.01 0.06
C ALA A 13 29.08 1.80 -1.21
N ALA A 14 27.84 1.68 -1.70
CA ALA A 14 27.28 2.73 -2.54
C ALA A 14 26.88 3.89 -1.62
N GLU A 15 27.87 4.73 -1.26
CA GLU A 15 27.63 6.04 -0.68
C GLU A 15 26.67 6.81 -1.59
N THR A 16 25.56 7.28 -1.02
CA THR A 16 24.59 8.13 -1.68
C THR A 16 25.28 9.43 -2.11
N ARG A 17 25.84 9.43 -3.32
CA ARG A 17 26.32 10.65 -3.97
C ARG A 17 25.09 11.55 -4.12
N ALA A 18 24.99 12.58 -3.29
CA ALA A 18 23.81 13.45 -3.24
C ALA A 18 23.52 13.98 -4.64
N LEU A 19 22.45 13.47 -5.25
CA LEU A 19 22.01 13.88 -6.57
C LEU A 19 21.63 15.36 -6.52
N PRO A 20 21.93 16.15 -7.58
CA PRO A 20 21.61 17.57 -7.60
C PRO A 20 20.10 17.78 -7.36
N PRO A 21 19.69 18.89 -6.74
CA PRO A 21 18.28 19.14 -6.47
C PRO A 21 17.45 19.09 -7.77
N LEU A 22 16.25 18.51 -7.70
CA LEU A 22 15.34 18.48 -8.83
C LEU A 22 14.74 19.87 -9.07
N THR A 23 14.51 20.19 -10.33
CA THR A 23 13.57 21.26 -10.69
C THR A 23 12.14 20.81 -10.35
N ASP A 24 11.21 21.75 -10.12
CA ASP A 24 9.81 21.43 -9.86
C ASP A 24 9.17 20.56 -10.96
N HIS A 25 9.57 20.79 -12.21
CA HIS A 25 9.11 20.01 -13.35
C HIS A 25 9.59 18.57 -13.28
N ASP A 26 10.88 18.36 -12.99
CA ASP A 26 11.45 17.01 -12.90
C ASP A 26 10.95 16.27 -11.67
N PHE A 27 10.77 16.98 -10.54
CA PHE A 27 10.15 16.44 -9.35
C PHE A 27 8.79 15.84 -9.67
N LYS A 28 7.90 16.57 -10.35
CA LYS A 28 6.58 16.05 -10.76
C LYS A 28 6.67 14.80 -11.64
N ILE A 29 7.66 14.74 -12.54
CA ILE A 29 7.84 13.57 -13.41
C ILE A 29 8.22 12.32 -12.63
N TYR A 30 9.11 12.47 -11.65
CA TYR A 30 9.55 11.37 -10.78
C TYR A 30 8.51 11.02 -9.72
N ASN A 31 7.76 12.00 -9.19
CA ASN A 31 6.81 11.80 -8.10
C ASN A 31 5.41 11.32 -8.54
N ARG A 32 5.11 11.31 -9.85
CA ARG A 32 3.76 11.05 -10.33
C ARG A 32 3.14 9.74 -9.81
N MET A 33 3.97 8.72 -9.58
CA MET A 33 3.52 7.42 -9.06
C MET A 33 3.06 7.56 -7.62
N ALA A 34 3.89 8.17 -6.77
CA ALA A 34 3.50 8.51 -5.40
C ALA A 34 2.24 9.38 -5.36
N ASP A 35 2.14 10.42 -6.20
CA ASP A 35 0.95 11.30 -6.22
C ASP A 35 -0.32 10.54 -6.60
N ARG A 36 -0.23 9.61 -7.56
CA ARG A 36 -1.36 8.77 -7.97
C ARG A 36 -1.72 7.75 -6.90
N MET A 37 -0.70 7.13 -6.30
CA MET A 37 -0.86 6.13 -5.24
C MET A 37 -1.54 6.76 -4.03
N GLU A 38 -1.08 7.93 -3.61
CA GLU A 38 -1.63 8.70 -2.50
C GLU A 38 -3.12 9.06 -2.72
N GLN A 39 -3.57 9.26 -3.96
CA GLN A 39 -5.00 9.48 -4.24
C GLN A 39 -5.85 8.24 -3.91
N PHE A 40 -5.41 7.04 -4.34
CA PHE A 40 -6.09 5.79 -3.99
C PHE A 40 -5.99 5.51 -2.49
N HIS A 41 -4.81 5.70 -1.90
CA HIS A 41 -4.56 5.45 -0.49
C HIS A 41 -5.40 6.36 0.41
N ASN A 42 -5.61 7.62 0.03
CA ASN A 42 -6.50 8.52 0.78
C ASN A 42 -7.96 8.07 0.77
N TYR A 43 -8.45 7.49 -0.34
CA TYR A 43 -9.78 6.88 -0.34
C TYR A 43 -9.87 5.71 0.65
N PHE A 44 -8.84 4.85 0.71
CA PHE A 44 -8.79 3.74 1.67
C PHE A 44 -8.72 4.22 3.11
N ARG A 45 -7.88 5.23 3.41
CA ARG A 45 -7.79 5.83 4.75
C ARG A 45 -9.13 6.43 5.18
N GLN A 46 -9.81 7.13 4.28
CA GLN A 46 -11.10 7.73 4.58
C GLN A 46 -12.14 6.67 4.95
N THR A 47 -12.29 5.64 4.11
CA THR A 47 -13.29 4.58 4.35
C THR A 47 -12.91 3.73 5.56
N TRP A 48 -11.62 3.40 5.73
CA TRP A 48 -11.13 2.75 6.95
C TRP A 48 -11.50 3.54 8.19
N THR A 49 -11.24 4.85 8.20
CA THR A 49 -11.52 5.72 9.35
C THR A 49 -13.01 5.75 9.67
N LEU A 50 -13.88 5.80 8.65
CA LEU A 50 -15.33 5.73 8.82
C LEU A 50 -15.76 4.43 9.50
N LEU A 51 -15.27 3.29 9.01
CA LEU A 51 -15.62 1.97 9.51
C LEU A 51 -15.05 1.73 10.91
N TRP A 52 -13.77 2.06 11.11
CA TRP A 52 -13.06 1.90 12.37
C TRP A 52 -13.66 2.77 13.48
N THR A 53 -13.99 4.03 13.18
CA THR A 53 -14.67 4.93 14.13
C THR A 53 -16.03 4.35 14.53
N ALA A 54 -16.81 3.87 13.57
CA ALA A 54 -18.10 3.26 13.86
C ALA A 54 -17.99 2.01 14.74
N ALA A 55 -17.02 1.14 14.43
CA ALA A 55 -16.76 -0.09 15.16
C ALA A 55 -16.28 0.18 16.59
N THR A 56 -15.32 1.10 16.77
CA THR A 56 -14.72 1.42 18.08
C THR A 56 -15.62 2.26 18.98
N THR A 57 -16.49 3.09 18.41
CA THR A 57 -17.46 3.89 19.19
C THR A 57 -18.82 3.19 19.33
N SER A 58 -19.00 2.04 18.68
CA SER A 58 -20.30 1.37 18.54
C SER A 58 -21.41 2.29 18.02
N ARG A 59 -21.05 3.27 17.18
CA ARG A 59 -21.97 4.27 16.62
C ARG A 59 -21.75 4.44 15.13
N ARG A 60 -22.72 3.99 14.35
CA ARG A 60 -22.76 4.18 12.90
C ARG A 60 -23.01 5.67 12.54
N PRO A 61 -22.48 6.18 11.41
CA PRO A 61 -22.84 7.50 10.92
C PRO A 61 -24.36 7.63 10.77
N GLN A 62 -24.93 8.70 11.35
CA GLN A 62 -26.38 8.89 11.44
C GLN A 62 -27.05 9.07 10.08
N ASN A 63 -26.30 9.55 9.08
CA ASN A 63 -26.77 9.76 7.72
C ASN A 63 -26.80 8.49 6.87
N LEU A 64 -26.31 7.36 7.38
CA LEU A 64 -26.37 6.08 6.69
C LEU A 64 -27.52 5.23 7.26
N THR A 65 -27.94 4.22 6.51
CA THR A 65 -28.63 3.02 7.03
C THR A 65 -27.62 1.90 7.26
N GLN A 66 -27.98 0.85 8.00
CA GLN A 66 -27.07 -0.30 8.19
C GLN A 66 -26.69 -0.93 6.86
N LYS A 67 -27.65 -1.06 5.93
CA LYS A 67 -27.40 -1.57 4.58
C LYS A 67 -26.40 -0.71 3.81
N GLN A 68 -26.54 0.61 3.84
CA GLN A 68 -25.58 1.53 3.20
C GLN A 68 -24.19 1.45 3.85
N PHE A 69 -24.12 1.36 5.17
CA PHE A 69 -22.84 1.22 5.88
C PHE A 69 -22.12 -0.09 5.53
N LEU A 70 -22.84 -1.22 5.47
CA LEU A 70 -22.29 -2.49 5.01
C LEU A 70 -21.87 -2.44 3.53
N HIS A 71 -22.61 -1.70 2.70
CA HIS A 71 -22.22 -1.47 1.31
C HIS A 71 -20.89 -0.70 1.22
N GLU A 72 -20.65 0.32 2.05
CA GLU A 72 -19.34 1.00 2.12
C GLU A 72 -18.21 0.03 2.50
N ALA A 73 -18.46 -0.87 3.46
CA ALA A 73 -17.49 -1.88 3.86
C ALA A 73 -17.16 -2.87 2.72
N ILE A 74 -18.18 -3.33 1.99
CA ILE A 74 -18.01 -4.20 0.82
C ILE A 74 -17.26 -3.47 -0.30
N SER A 75 -17.61 -2.21 -0.55
CA SER A 75 -16.94 -1.35 -1.54
C SER A 75 -15.46 -1.19 -1.22
N PHE A 76 -15.13 -0.89 0.04
CA PHE A 76 -13.76 -0.81 0.53
C PHE A 76 -12.98 -2.09 0.23
N ALA A 77 -13.51 -3.25 0.63
CA ALA A 77 -12.82 -4.52 0.42
C ALA A 77 -12.58 -4.84 -1.06
N ARG A 78 -13.60 -4.63 -1.90
CA ARG A 78 -13.50 -4.87 -3.34
C ARG A 78 -12.48 -3.95 -4.00
N HIS A 79 -12.48 -2.66 -3.67
CA HIS A 79 -11.55 -1.70 -4.25
C HIS A 79 -10.12 -1.94 -3.79
N LEU A 80 -9.90 -2.23 -2.51
CA LEU A 80 -8.57 -2.54 -1.99
C LEU A 80 -8.01 -3.82 -2.62
N SER A 81 -8.82 -4.87 -2.73
CA SER A 81 -8.41 -6.13 -3.39
C SER A 81 -8.10 -5.92 -4.87
N ALA A 82 -8.91 -5.16 -5.61
CA ALA A 82 -8.65 -4.87 -7.01
C ALA A 82 -7.38 -4.01 -7.20
N HIS A 83 -7.16 -3.04 -6.33
CA HIS A 83 -5.98 -2.18 -6.32
C HIS A 83 -4.69 -2.98 -6.16
N HIS A 84 -4.59 -3.77 -5.07
CA HIS A 84 -3.45 -4.65 -4.85
C HIS A 84 -3.28 -5.68 -5.96
N GLY A 85 -4.39 -6.22 -6.50
CA GLY A 85 -4.34 -7.17 -7.61
C GLY A 85 -3.74 -6.58 -8.88
N ILE A 86 -4.02 -5.30 -9.18
CA ILE A 86 -3.40 -4.58 -10.32
C ILE A 86 -1.92 -4.35 -10.06
N GLU A 87 -1.54 -3.96 -8.85
CA GLU A 87 -0.15 -3.74 -8.46
C GLU A 87 0.67 -5.01 -8.60
N GLU A 88 0.23 -6.10 -7.99
CA GLU A 88 0.90 -7.40 -8.03
C GLU A 88 1.01 -7.95 -9.45
N ALA A 89 0.00 -7.74 -10.28
CA ALA A 89 -0.01 -8.24 -11.66
C ALA A 89 0.86 -7.41 -12.62
N HIS A 90 0.99 -6.11 -12.40
CA HIS A 90 1.51 -5.20 -13.43
C HIS A 90 2.55 -4.20 -12.94
N VAL A 91 2.41 -3.65 -11.73
CA VAL A 91 3.27 -2.56 -11.23
C VAL A 91 4.48 -3.11 -10.49
N PHE A 92 4.27 -3.99 -9.51
CA PHE A 92 5.32 -4.55 -8.67
C PHE A 92 6.35 -5.34 -9.48
N PRO A 93 5.97 -6.19 -10.46
CA PRO A 93 6.95 -6.88 -11.30
C PRO A 93 7.89 -5.92 -12.05
N LEU A 94 7.38 -4.77 -12.50
CA LEU A 94 8.19 -3.76 -13.17
C LEU A 94 9.16 -3.07 -12.20
N LEU A 95 8.66 -2.63 -11.05
CA LEU A 95 9.48 -1.95 -10.04
C LEU A 95 10.54 -2.88 -9.44
N ALA A 96 10.22 -4.16 -9.25
CA ALA A 96 11.11 -5.19 -8.73
C ALA A 96 12.39 -5.38 -9.56
N THR A 97 12.39 -4.96 -10.83
CA THR A 97 13.60 -5.01 -11.67
C THR A 97 14.74 -4.16 -11.12
N ARG A 98 14.45 -3.13 -10.31
CA ARG A 98 15.44 -2.22 -9.73
C ARG A 98 15.22 -1.89 -8.25
N MET A 99 14.06 -2.25 -7.69
CA MET A 99 13.66 -1.91 -6.32
C MET A 99 13.29 -3.20 -5.56
N PRO A 100 14.19 -3.74 -4.72
CA PRO A 100 14.01 -5.04 -4.08
C PRO A 100 12.80 -5.11 -3.12
N GLU A 101 12.28 -3.98 -2.65
CA GLU A 101 11.09 -3.88 -1.81
C GLU A 101 9.83 -4.42 -2.49
N PHE A 102 9.81 -4.45 -3.83
CA PHE A 102 8.71 -4.94 -4.67
C PHE A 102 8.92 -6.38 -5.17
N ASP A 103 10.03 -7.04 -4.79
CA ASP A 103 10.34 -8.40 -5.21
C ASP A 103 9.27 -9.40 -4.72
N ALA A 104 8.73 -10.19 -5.64
CA ALA A 104 7.62 -11.12 -5.38
C ALA A 104 7.90 -12.20 -4.30
N ARG A 105 9.17 -12.47 -3.94
CA ARG A 105 9.53 -13.50 -2.96
C ARG A 105 9.98 -12.94 -1.62
N ARG A 106 10.62 -11.77 -1.64
CA ARG A 106 11.29 -11.22 -0.45
C ARG A 106 10.97 -9.76 -0.15
N GLY A 107 10.30 -9.07 -1.07
CA GLY A 107 9.93 -7.67 -0.96
C GLY A 107 9.06 -7.39 0.25
N SER A 108 9.34 -6.31 0.96
CA SER A 108 8.58 -5.92 2.14
C SER A 108 7.14 -5.52 1.79
N LEU A 109 6.93 -4.81 0.68
CA LEU A 109 5.59 -4.38 0.25
C LEU A 109 4.72 -5.59 -0.15
N VAL A 110 5.31 -6.59 -0.80
CA VAL A 110 4.61 -7.84 -1.14
C VAL A 110 4.17 -8.60 0.11
N LYS A 111 5.04 -8.68 1.13
CA LYS A 111 4.70 -9.31 2.42
C LYS A 111 3.62 -8.53 3.19
N GLN A 112 3.56 -7.22 3.02
CA GLN A 112 2.48 -6.42 3.57
C GLN A 112 1.15 -6.75 2.86
N HIS A 113 1.14 -6.84 1.51
CA HIS A 113 -0.03 -7.29 0.75
C HIS A 113 -0.54 -8.65 1.23
N GLU A 114 0.33 -9.65 1.38
CA GLU A 114 -0.06 -10.99 1.84
C GLU A 114 -0.82 -10.94 3.19
N GLN A 115 -0.33 -10.14 4.14
CA GLN A 115 -0.97 -9.97 5.44
C GLN A 115 -2.31 -9.22 5.33
N ILE A 116 -2.35 -8.18 4.49
CA ILE A 116 -3.57 -7.41 4.23
C ILE A 116 -4.63 -8.30 3.59
N HIS A 117 -4.28 -9.06 2.54
CA HIS A 117 -5.21 -9.98 1.85
C HIS A 117 -5.82 -11.00 2.81
N LYS A 118 -5.02 -11.56 3.71
CA LYS A 118 -5.52 -12.50 4.72
C LYS A 118 -6.55 -11.86 5.65
N GLY A 119 -6.30 -10.65 6.14
CA GLY A 119 -7.25 -9.91 6.96
C GLY A 119 -8.50 -9.48 6.18
N LEU A 120 -8.29 -9.06 4.93
CA LEU A 120 -9.33 -8.59 4.03
C LEU A 120 -10.33 -9.69 3.67
N GLU A 121 -9.88 -10.92 3.48
CA GLU A 121 -10.74 -12.06 3.17
C GLU A 121 -11.79 -12.30 4.27
N GLU A 122 -11.37 -12.31 5.53
CA GLU A 122 -12.29 -12.51 6.66
C GLU A 122 -13.24 -11.33 6.85
N PHE A 123 -12.71 -10.11 6.73
CA PHE A 123 -13.48 -8.88 6.78
C PHE A 123 -14.57 -8.86 5.71
N GLU A 124 -14.20 -9.12 4.45
CA GLU A 124 -15.10 -9.05 3.30
C GLU A 124 -16.20 -10.11 3.41
N ARG A 125 -15.83 -11.33 3.80
CA ARG A 125 -16.79 -12.41 4.05
C ARG A 125 -17.84 -11.98 5.07
N TYR A 126 -17.42 -11.51 6.24
CA TYR A 126 -18.34 -11.09 7.30
C TYR A 126 -19.32 -10.00 6.82
N VAL A 127 -18.82 -8.92 6.23
CA VAL A 127 -19.69 -7.80 5.81
C VAL A 127 -20.64 -8.19 4.67
N LYS A 128 -20.25 -9.13 3.80
CA LYS A 128 -21.13 -9.69 2.75
C LYS A 128 -22.24 -10.55 3.34
N GLU A 129 -21.93 -11.41 4.31
CA GLU A 129 -22.92 -12.27 4.98
C GLU A 129 -23.94 -11.43 5.76
N CYS A 130 -23.47 -10.43 6.53
CA CYS A 130 -24.36 -9.47 7.20
C CYS A 130 -25.22 -8.69 6.22
N HIS A 131 -24.65 -8.20 5.11
CA HIS A 131 -25.41 -7.46 4.10
C HIS A 131 -26.47 -8.33 3.42
N ALA A 132 -26.21 -9.62 3.27
CA ALA A 132 -27.16 -10.59 2.72
C ALA A 132 -28.23 -11.05 3.74
N GLY A 133 -28.13 -10.64 5.01
CA GLY A 133 -29.02 -11.09 6.08
C GLY A 133 -28.79 -12.55 6.49
N ARG A 134 -27.62 -13.12 6.18
CA ARG A 134 -27.23 -14.49 6.57
C ARG A 134 -26.49 -14.54 7.91
N ASP A 135 -26.05 -13.38 8.39
CA ASP A 135 -25.43 -13.20 9.70
C ASP A 135 -25.94 -11.91 10.36
N GLU A 136 -25.86 -11.84 11.69
CA GLU A 136 -26.19 -10.64 12.44
C GLU A 136 -25.01 -9.65 12.41
N PHE A 137 -25.30 -8.37 12.24
CA PHE A 137 -24.25 -7.36 12.18
C PHE A 137 -23.97 -6.79 13.58
N GLU A 138 -22.76 -7.06 14.07
CA GLU A 138 -22.23 -6.53 15.32
C GLU A 138 -21.00 -5.63 15.10
N MET A 139 -20.98 -4.48 15.77
CA MET A 139 -19.85 -3.54 15.71
C MET A 139 -18.58 -4.10 16.35
N GLY A 140 -18.71 -4.90 17.41
CA GLY A 140 -17.57 -5.56 18.05
C GLY A 140 -16.87 -6.54 17.11
N VAL A 141 -17.64 -7.37 16.41
CA VAL A 141 -17.11 -8.30 15.40
C VAL A 141 -16.47 -7.54 14.24
N LEU A 142 -17.09 -6.46 13.76
CA LEU A 142 -16.47 -5.59 12.74
C LEU A 142 -15.10 -5.07 13.20
N LYS A 143 -15.00 -4.58 14.44
CA LYS A 143 -13.73 -4.10 15.02
C LYS A 143 -12.68 -5.21 14.99
N GLU A 144 -13.00 -6.40 15.49
CA GLU A 144 -12.08 -7.53 15.53
C GLU A 144 -11.57 -7.91 14.13
N LYS A 145 -12.48 -7.91 13.13
CA LYS A 145 -12.12 -8.17 11.72
C LYS A 145 -11.24 -7.11 11.08
N MET A 146 -11.18 -5.90 11.63
CA MET A 146 -10.29 -4.83 11.18
C MET A 146 -8.98 -4.80 11.97
N GLU A 147 -9.03 -5.04 13.27
CA GLU A 147 -7.91 -4.81 14.20
C GLU A 147 -6.67 -5.64 13.87
N GLY A 148 -6.84 -6.88 13.42
CA GLY A 148 -5.74 -7.80 13.16
C GLY A 148 -4.78 -7.41 12.02
N TRP A 149 -5.19 -6.51 11.12
CA TRP A 149 -4.40 -6.13 9.94
C TRP A 149 -4.35 -4.62 9.69
N GLY A 150 -5.07 -3.82 10.48
CA GLY A 150 -5.09 -2.36 10.33
C GLY A 150 -3.73 -1.71 10.45
N GLY A 151 -2.90 -2.13 11.41
CA GLY A 151 -1.53 -1.60 11.54
C GLY A 151 -0.70 -1.78 10.26
N VAL A 152 -0.74 -2.99 9.69
CA VAL A 152 -0.04 -3.33 8.46
C VAL A 152 -0.60 -2.56 7.26
N LEU A 153 -1.92 -2.40 7.17
CA LEU A 153 -2.52 -1.55 6.12
C LEU A 153 -1.99 -0.13 6.19
N TRP A 154 -2.04 0.52 7.36
CA TRP A 154 -1.61 1.91 7.48
C TRP A 154 -0.12 2.11 7.17
N GLU A 155 0.72 1.20 7.66
CA GLU A 155 2.16 1.18 7.34
C GLU A 155 2.38 1.00 5.83
N HIS A 156 1.71 0.05 5.21
CA HIS A 156 1.80 -0.22 3.78
C HIS A 156 1.44 1.00 2.93
N LEU A 157 0.31 1.65 3.25
CA LEU A 157 -0.15 2.84 2.52
C LEU A 157 0.87 3.99 2.59
N ASP A 158 1.65 4.10 3.67
CA ASP A 158 2.74 5.10 3.82
C ASP A 158 4.03 4.65 3.12
N ASP A 159 4.42 3.40 3.32
CA ASP A 159 5.66 2.84 2.82
C ASP A 159 5.72 2.83 1.30
N GLU A 160 4.63 2.46 0.65
CA GLU A 160 4.59 2.40 -0.80
C GLU A 160 4.70 3.79 -1.42
N VAL A 161 3.94 4.78 -0.93
CA VAL A 161 4.02 6.17 -1.40
C VAL A 161 5.44 6.72 -1.21
N ARG A 162 6.08 6.40 -0.07
CA ARG A 162 7.47 6.77 0.19
C ARG A 162 8.45 6.09 -0.78
N MET A 163 8.25 4.82 -1.10
CA MET A 163 9.07 4.09 -2.08
C MET A 163 8.89 4.62 -3.50
N LEU A 164 7.68 5.01 -3.87
CA LEU A 164 7.35 5.59 -5.17
C LEU A 164 7.70 7.09 -5.28
N GLY A 165 8.23 7.69 -4.21
CA GLY A 165 8.57 9.10 -4.14
C GLY A 165 9.76 9.47 -5.04
N ALA A 166 9.81 10.74 -5.46
CA ALA A 166 10.76 11.22 -6.47
C ALA A 166 12.23 10.87 -6.19
N GLU A 167 12.67 10.97 -4.93
CA GLU A 167 14.05 10.67 -4.53
C GLU A 167 14.42 9.19 -4.69
N ARG A 168 13.48 8.29 -4.41
CA ARG A 168 13.68 6.84 -4.58
C ARG A 168 13.65 6.46 -6.04
N MET A 169 12.69 7.02 -6.80
CA MET A 169 12.55 6.74 -8.22
C MET A 169 13.75 7.25 -9.03
N ARG A 170 14.21 8.49 -8.79
CA ARG A 170 15.35 9.09 -9.53
C ARG A 170 16.69 8.42 -9.21
N ALA A 171 16.79 7.67 -8.12
CA ALA A 171 18.00 6.93 -7.78
C ALA A 171 18.23 5.72 -8.70
N VAL A 172 17.16 5.19 -9.31
CA VAL A 172 17.23 3.94 -10.10
C VAL A 172 16.57 4.02 -11.48
N TRP A 173 15.85 5.11 -11.79
CA TRP A 173 15.21 5.35 -13.09
C TRP A 173 15.65 6.68 -13.69
N SER A 174 15.85 6.73 -15.02
CA SER A 174 16.03 7.99 -15.74
C SER A 174 14.69 8.72 -15.91
N LYS A 175 14.77 10.02 -16.23
CA LYS A 175 13.60 10.85 -16.50
C LYS A 175 12.79 10.31 -17.69
N GLU A 176 13.47 9.91 -18.76
CA GLU A 176 12.84 9.35 -19.97
C GLU A 176 12.16 8.01 -19.68
N GLU A 177 12.80 7.16 -18.87
CA GLU A 177 12.22 5.88 -18.44
C GLU A 177 10.96 6.11 -17.61
N MET A 178 11.03 6.99 -16.62
CA MET A 178 9.86 7.39 -15.86
C MET A 178 8.76 7.87 -16.81
N MET A 179 9.05 8.78 -17.75
CA MET A 179 8.06 9.34 -18.68
C MET A 179 7.34 8.28 -19.53
N ARG A 180 7.95 7.12 -19.75
CA ARG A 180 7.36 5.98 -20.48
C ARG A 180 6.77 4.91 -19.57
N MET A 181 6.98 5.01 -18.26
CA MET A 181 6.48 4.04 -17.29
C MET A 181 4.95 4.00 -17.34
N PRO A 182 4.33 2.80 -17.44
CA PRO A 182 2.89 2.66 -17.38
C PRO A 182 2.36 3.15 -16.03
N MET A 183 1.22 3.86 -16.07
CA MET A 183 0.52 4.44 -14.92
C MET A 183 -0.93 4.00 -14.89
#